data_AF-A0A966T2P7-F1
#
_entry.id   AF-A0A966T2P7-F1
#
_cell.length_a   1.000
_cell.length_b   1.000
_cell.length_c   1.000
_cell.angle_alpha   90.00
_cell.angle_beta   90.00
_cell.angle_gamma   90.00
#
_symmetry.space_group_name_H-M   'P 1'
#
loop_
_entity.id
_entity.type
_entity.pdbx_description
1 polymer ?
#
loop_
_entity_poly.entity_id
_entity_poly.type
_entity_poly.pdbx_seq_one_letter_code
_entity_poly.pdbx_strand_id
1 'polypeptide(L)' 'RACTHQGTLVTVNSANQLYCISHGSLFNLTTGAVIEGPASRALTQYKVTETGGAIYLTL' A
#
# COMPACT_ATOMS: atom_id res chain seq x y z
N ARG A 1 0.44 4.34 -3.76
CA ARG A 1 1.30 3.22 -4.25
C ARG A 1 0.59 2.54 -5.42
N ALA A 2 1.30 2.04 -6.44
CA ALA A 2 0.68 1.28 -7.52
C ALA A 2 0.21 -0.10 -7.02
N CYS A 3 -1.04 -0.46 -7.33
CA CYS A 3 -1.62 -1.78 -7.07
C CYS A 3 -0.82 -2.84 -7.82
N THR A 4 -0.50 -3.93 -7.15
CA THR A 4 0.32 -5.03 -7.70
C THR A 4 -0.43 -5.90 -8.71
N HIS A 5 -1.73 -5.67 -8.93
CA HIS A 5 -2.50 -6.32 -9.97
C HIS A 5 -2.15 -5.75 -11.36
N GLN A 6 -2.50 -4.49 -11.63
CA GLN A 6 -2.31 -3.85 -12.94
C GLN A 6 -1.88 -2.38 -12.84
N GLY A 7 -1.37 -1.94 -11.69
CA GLY A 7 -0.67 -0.67 -11.57
C GLY A 7 -1.50 0.55 -11.14
N THR A 8 -2.84 0.47 -11.07
CA THR A 8 -3.67 1.58 -10.57
C THR A 8 -3.21 2.05 -9.19
N LEU A 9 -3.16 3.36 -8.93
CA LEU A 9 -2.86 3.89 -7.60
C LEU A 9 -3.94 3.50 -6.59
N VAL A 10 -3.51 2.95 -5.45
CA VAL A 10 -4.40 2.71 -4.30
C VAL A 10 -4.66 3.99 -3.52
N THR A 11 -5.86 4.10 -2.95
CA THR A 11 -6.30 5.16 -2.02
C THR A 11 -6.59 4.56 -0.64
N VAL A 12 -6.87 5.38 0.38
CA VAL A 12 -7.33 4.90 1.70
C VAL A 12 -8.86 4.93 1.74
N ASN A 13 -9.48 3.82 2.13
CA ASN A 13 -10.93 3.75 2.32
C ASN A 13 -11.36 4.12 3.75
N SER A 14 -12.67 4.17 4.02
CA SER A 14 -13.23 4.48 5.34
C SER A 14 -12.91 3.45 6.44
N ALA A 15 -12.46 2.25 6.05
CA ALA A 15 -12.06 1.19 6.97
C ALA A 15 -10.54 1.18 7.24
N ASN A 16 -9.82 2.25 6.88
CA ASN A 16 -8.36 2.35 7.01
C ASN A 16 -7.61 1.20 6.31
N GLN A 17 -8.01 0.90 5.07
CA GLN A 17 -7.33 -0.04 4.18
C GLN A 17 -6.90 0.68 2.91
N LEU A 18 -5.83 0.18 2.28
CA LEU A 18 -5.42 0.62 0.96
C LEU A 18 -6.29 -0.09 -0.08
N TYR A 19 -7.09 0.67 -0.82
CA TYR A 19 -8.10 0.21 -1.75
C TYR A 19 -7.76 0.60 -3.19
N CYS A 20 -7.87 -0.37 -4.11
CA CYS A 20 -7.72 -0.13 -5.54
C CYS A 20 -9.09 0.12 -6.19
N ILE A 21 -9.31 1.35 -6.67
CA ILE A 21 -10.58 1.80 -7.25
C ILE A 21 -10.98 1.07 -8.55
N SER A 22 -10.03 0.42 -9.25
CA SER A 22 -10.33 -0.21 -10.55
C SER A 22 -11.07 -1.53 -10.43
N HIS A 23 -10.69 -2.37 -9.46
CA HIS A 23 -11.17 -3.76 -9.38
C HIS A 23 -11.39 -4.24 -7.94
N GLY A 24 -11.21 -3.38 -6.95
CA GLY A 24 -11.56 -3.69 -5.56
C GLY A 24 -10.48 -4.28 -4.67
N SER A 25 -9.25 -4.47 -5.15
CA SER A 25 -8.19 -5.05 -4.30
C SER A 25 -7.97 -4.24 -3.02
N LEU A 26 -7.88 -4.96 -1.90
CA LEU A 26 -7.63 -4.40 -0.58
C LEU A 26 -6.26 -4.84 -0.08
N PHE A 27 -5.55 -3.90 0.54
CA PHE A 27 -4.29 -4.14 1.21
C PHE A 27 -4.32 -3.55 2.62
N ASN A 28 -3.59 -4.18 3.53
CA ASN A 28 -3.39 -3.65 4.87
C ASN A 28 -2.64 -2.31 4.80
N LEU A 29 -3.14 -1.31 5.53
CA LEU A 29 -2.59 0.05 5.50
C LEU A 29 -1.15 0.14 6.03
N THR A 30 -0.80 -0.68 7.02
CA THR A 30 0.51 -0.66 7.67
C THR A 30 1.49 -1.58 6.97
N THR A 31 1.07 -2.79 6.64
CA THR A 31 1.98 -3.83 6.13
C THR A 31 2.00 -3.92 4.59
N GLY A 32 1.00 -3.36 3.91
CA GLY A 32 0.84 -3.53 2.46
C GLY A 32 0.48 -4.96 2.03
N ALA A 33 0.26 -5.87 2.97
CA ALA A 33 -0.17 -7.24 2.68
C ALA A 33 -1.54 -7.25 2.00
N VAL A 34 -1.75 -8.18 1.06
CA VAL A 34 -3.05 -8.37 0.41
C VAL A 34 -4.07 -8.83 1.45
N ILE A 35 -5.22 -8.18 1.46
CA ILE A 35 -6.42 -8.61 2.19
C ILE A 35 -7.41 -9.22 1.21
N GLU A 36 -7.61 -8.58 0.05
CA GLU A 36 -8.57 -9.01 -0.96
C GLU A 36 -8.03 -8.79 -2.37
N GLY A 37 -8.31 -9.76 -3.25
CA GLY A 37 -7.89 -9.76 -4.65
C GLY A 37 -8.64 -8.74 -5.53
N PRO A 38 -8.34 -8.66 -6.83
CA PRO A 38 -7.54 -9.60 -7.63
C PRO A 38 -6.01 -9.52 -7.45
N ALA A 39 -5.46 -8.51 -6.77
CA ALA A 39 -4.03 -8.50 -6.46
C ALA A 39 -3.63 -9.73 -5.63
N SER A 40 -2.56 -10.43 -6.04
CA SER A 40 -2.04 -11.62 -5.34
C SER A 40 -0.69 -11.39 -4.66
N ARG A 41 -0.12 -10.19 -4.80
CA ARG A 41 1.19 -9.82 -4.25
C ARG A 41 1.06 -8.60 -3.34
N ALA A 42 1.76 -8.59 -2.21
CA ALA A 42 1.80 -7.44 -1.33
C ALA A 42 2.38 -6.20 -2.03
N LEU A 43 1.97 -5.02 -1.57
CA LEU A 43 2.60 -3.76 -1.96
C LEU A 43 4.03 -3.71 -1.43
N THR A 44 4.95 -3.12 -2.19
CA THR A 44 6.30 -2.85 -1.72
C THR A 44 6.26 -1.93 -0.51
N GLN A 45 6.92 -2.36 0.56
CA GLN A 45 7.14 -1.57 1.76
C GLN A 45 8.45 -0.80 1.63
N TYR A 46 8.47 0.40 2.19
CA TYR A 46 9.68 1.19 2.36
C TYR A 46 9.93 1.34 3.85
N LYS A 47 11.13 0.99 4.29
CA LYS A 47 11.53 1.25 5.67
C LYS A 47 11.89 2.72 5.78
N VAL A 48 11.30 3.39 6.78
CA VAL A 48 11.57 4.80 7.05
C VAL A 48 12.16 4.97 8.43
N THR A 49 13.04 5.95 8.56
CA THR A 49 13.59 6.42 9.84
C THR A 49 13.45 7.92 9.92
N GLU A 50 13.03 8.43 11.07
CA GLU A 50 13.02 9.87 11.36
C GLU A 50 14.31 10.25 12.10
N THR A 51 14.96 11.34 11.69
CA THR A 51 16.10 11.91 12.42
C THR A 51 16.03 13.43 12.36
N GLY A 52 15.81 14.04 13.53
CA GLY A 52 15.70 15.51 13.65
C GLY A 52 14.54 16.10 12.84
N GLY A 53 13.40 15.41 12.75
CA GLY A 53 12.25 15.84 11.96
C GLY A 53 12.34 15.57 10.44
N ALA A 54 13.48 15.06 9.97
CA ALA A 54 13.63 14.61 8.58
C ALA A 54 13.32 13.12 8.43
N ILE A 55 12.61 12.75 7.36
CA ILE A 55 12.25 11.36 7.04
C ILE A 55 13.21 10.81 5.98
N TYR A 56 13.84 9.69 6.29
CA TYR A 56 14.76 8.98 5.40
C TYR A 56 14.16 7.64 4.98
N LEU A 57 14.23 7.32 3.69
CA LEU A 57 13.90 5.98 3.18
C LEU A 57 15.15 5.12 3.11
N THR A 58 15.03 3.87 3.54
CA THR A 58 15.94 2.79 3.18
C THR A 58 15.31 2.01 2.02
N LEU A 59 16.05 1.91 0.91
CA LEU A 59 15.65 1.17 -0.29
C LEU A 59 16.13 -0.28 -0.23
#